data_AF-A0A535LF84-F1
#
_entry.id   AF-A0A535LF84-F1
#
_cell.length_a   1.000
_cell.length_b   1.000
_cell.length_c   1.000
_cell.angle_alpha   90.00
_cell.angle_beta   90.00
_cell.angle_gamma   90.00
#
_symmetry.space_group_name_H-M   'P 1'
#
loop_
_entity.id
_entity.type
_entity.pdbx_description
1 polymer ?
#
loop_
_entity_poly.entity_id
_entity_poly.type
_entity_poly.pdbx_seq_one_letter_code
_entity_poly.pdbx_strand_id
1 'polypeptide(L)'
;MVVSLAATLSTHLLVGAIAAAFAILFTASMPFDAGRKVVETIRLFVPTGLIVAYFYVPYVAALSAPAPVPTFTRDYSSVALKSLLIGAESLPLFLLPLAVLGPVVAYRLHALPRSSLGLRTMVVVAVAGAASLVYALIGLPAPHMFIYNFQPGQAVFFAAWFLAALVGLSLSRLSLRPQIAAAAVSAVLAYVVLGAPGMLQGVVSGDNATKRQLQAELVLDPGQKNYRVGVSWDGGSDWINSRSGVPQTRGYQQQGVLYRDWQYWFESEVWSPESNFDEADFLLNWYGVQQFYGGPDAAVVRRFAARPDLYTRAGDQIFEVVSPDPILAARSTRTALVIADDASYGLVLRSIALSGFDSRSLIPLRGGEYVDDHSDAELAKFDMVILYGYRVHDLSKSFRLLTDYVNRGGGLIIEAGNPSLEQTQGAPTPVPGAEIKRKGIGPDWRLRRAEGSIAVGLDLNAFAPATYNGGPWGVSYIPLASIPSWAGPVLLSGGDPVMVAGTLGKGRVVWSGMNLPYHIASTRNVEESRLLTEAVSWSAPNQSTAAAYTATFVSAQLRRVVLTSRAAGVLLKESSVPNWLARVNGTTVGIYRAGPDFMYVPIPSGTTYPATVQLEFTHTP
;
A
#
# COMPACT_ATOMS: atom_id res chain seq x y z
N MET A 1 27.77 25.92 13.53
CA MET A 1 26.41 25.46 13.89
C MET A 1 25.52 25.33 12.67
N VAL A 2 25.32 26.37 11.84
CA VAL A 2 24.50 26.31 10.60
C VAL A 2 24.85 25.09 9.73
N VAL A 3 26.12 24.94 9.32
CA VAL A 3 26.55 23.81 8.46
C VAL A 3 26.36 22.45 9.13
N SER A 4 26.66 22.34 10.43
CA SER A 4 26.49 21.09 11.19
C SER A 4 25.03 20.70 11.33
N LEU A 5 24.15 21.67 11.61
CA LEU A 5 22.71 21.45 11.72
C LEU A 5 22.12 21.08 10.35
N ALA A 6 22.55 21.77 9.29
CA ALA A 6 22.17 21.43 7.91
C ALA A 6 22.61 20.01 7.55
N ALA A 7 23.87 19.63 7.85
CA ALA A 7 24.36 18.27 7.64
C ALA A 7 23.52 17.23 8.38
N THR A 8 23.21 17.45 9.67
CA THR A 8 22.35 16.52 10.43
C THR A 8 20.94 16.41 9.83
N LEU A 9 20.33 17.53 9.42
CA LEU A 9 19.03 17.55 8.75
C LEU A 9 19.07 16.85 7.38
N SER A 10 20.19 16.90 6.66
CA SER A 10 20.37 16.20 5.39
C SER A 10 20.61 14.70 5.54
N THR A 11 21.08 14.22 6.71
CA THR A 11 21.35 12.78 6.92
C THR A 11 20.11 11.97 7.30
N HIS A 12 19.33 12.43 8.27
CA HIS A 12 18.17 11.68 8.77
C HIS A 12 17.22 12.62 9.51
N LEU A 13 15.92 12.51 9.23
CA LEU A 13 14.88 13.39 9.78
C LEU A 13 14.89 13.43 11.32
N LEU A 14 14.92 12.26 11.97
CA LEU A 14 14.96 12.15 13.43
C LEU A 14 16.24 12.77 14.04
N VAL A 15 17.41 12.51 13.47
CA VAL A 15 18.69 13.06 13.95
C VAL A 15 18.70 14.58 13.79
N GLY A 16 18.21 15.07 12.65
CA GLY A 16 18.04 16.50 12.40
C GLY A 16 17.06 17.17 13.37
N ALA A 17 15.94 16.54 13.70
CA ALA A 17 14.97 17.05 14.66
C ALA A 17 15.56 17.15 16.08
N ILE A 18 16.31 16.13 16.52
CA ILE A 18 16.99 16.14 17.82
C ILE A 18 18.09 17.21 17.86
N ALA A 19 18.86 17.35 16.78
CA ALA A 19 19.88 18.40 16.66
C ALA A 19 19.27 19.81 16.68
N ALA A 20 18.11 19.99 16.03
CA ALA A 20 17.35 21.23 16.05
C ALA A 20 16.83 21.56 17.46
N ALA A 21 16.21 20.59 18.15
CA ALA A 21 15.75 20.75 19.52
C ALA A 21 16.91 21.10 20.47
N PHE A 22 18.04 20.41 20.32
CA PHE A 22 19.26 20.71 21.08
C PHE A 22 19.76 22.13 20.82
N ALA A 23 19.78 22.59 19.56
CA ALA A 23 20.20 23.94 19.20
C ALA A 23 19.27 25.03 19.77
N ILE A 24 17.96 24.76 19.82
CA ILE A 24 16.96 25.64 20.47
C ILE A 24 17.21 25.70 21.97
N LEU A 25 17.35 24.55 22.64
CA LEU A 25 17.66 24.49 24.07
C LEU A 25 18.98 25.20 24.40
N PHE A 26 19.99 25.04 23.55
CA PHE A 26 21.27 25.71 23.68
C PHE A 26 21.13 27.22 23.58
N THR A 27 20.42 27.72 22.55
CA THR A 27 20.17 29.16 22.36
C THR A 27 19.33 29.74 23.52
N ALA A 28 18.31 29.01 23.98
CA ALA A 28 17.49 29.39 25.12
C ALA A 28 18.29 29.46 26.42
N SER A 29 19.32 28.61 26.57
CA SER A 29 20.22 28.62 27.71
C SER A 29 21.17 29.81 27.72
N MET A 30 21.35 30.55 26.62
CA MET A 30 22.27 31.67 26.53
C MET A 30 21.81 32.88 27.37
N PRO A 31 22.74 33.69 27.93
CA PRO A 31 22.43 34.88 28.73
C PRO A 31 21.99 36.07 27.85
N PHE A 32 21.09 35.82 26.92
CA PHE A 32 20.49 36.82 26.06
C PHE A 32 19.13 37.21 26.62
N ASP A 33 18.69 38.45 26.36
CA ASP A 33 17.28 38.80 26.52
C ASP A 33 16.41 38.02 25.51
N ALA A 34 15.10 38.05 25.72
CA ALA A 34 14.16 37.28 24.89
C ALA A 34 14.24 37.67 23.40
N GLY A 35 14.38 38.97 23.08
CA GLY A 35 14.46 39.45 21.70
C GLY A 35 15.71 38.95 20.99
N ARG A 36 16.85 39.01 21.67
CA ARG A 36 18.12 38.50 21.14
C ARG A 36 18.13 36.98 21.00
N LYS A 37 17.47 36.22 21.89
CA LYS A 37 17.29 34.76 21.71
C LYS A 37 16.52 34.44 20.43
N VAL A 38 15.47 35.19 20.13
CA VAL A 38 14.69 35.03 18.88
C VAL A 38 15.58 35.34 17.68
N VAL A 39 16.31 36.46 17.69
CA VAL A 39 17.20 36.84 16.58
C VAL A 39 18.28 35.79 16.33
N GLU A 40 18.95 35.30 17.37
CA GLU A 40 19.99 34.27 17.22
C GLU A 40 19.41 32.92 16.76
N THR A 41 18.20 32.58 17.19
CA THR A 41 17.48 31.40 16.67
C THR A 41 17.18 31.56 15.18
N ILE A 42 16.67 32.72 14.75
CA ILE A 42 16.41 33.02 13.33
C ILE A 42 17.72 32.95 12.52
N ARG A 43 18.79 33.57 13.01
CA ARG A 43 20.13 33.54 12.38
C ARG A 43 20.69 32.14 12.22
N LEU A 44 20.33 31.22 13.10
CA LEU A 44 20.73 29.81 12.98
C LEU A 44 19.83 29.05 12.00
N PHE A 45 18.51 29.16 12.15
CA PHE A 45 17.56 28.29 11.44
C PHE A 45 17.24 28.75 10.01
N VAL A 46 17.24 30.05 9.72
CA VAL A 46 16.95 30.53 8.35
C VAL A 46 18.04 30.09 7.36
N PRO A 47 19.34 30.33 7.60
CA PRO A 47 20.39 29.85 6.69
C PRO A 47 20.44 28.32 6.62
N THR A 48 20.20 27.63 7.74
CA THR A 48 20.12 26.17 7.78
C THR A 48 18.99 25.66 6.88
N GLY A 49 17.80 26.23 7.01
CA GLY A 49 16.63 25.91 6.20
C GLY A 49 16.86 26.15 4.71
N LEU A 50 17.55 27.23 4.34
CA LEU A 50 17.93 27.52 2.96
C LEU A 50 18.89 26.47 2.39
N ILE A 51 19.87 26.00 3.18
CA ILE A 51 20.81 24.94 2.73
C ILE A 51 20.07 23.62 2.49
N VAL A 52 19.10 23.26 3.35
CA VAL A 52 18.38 21.98 3.24
C VAL A 52 17.05 22.09 2.47
N ALA A 53 16.74 23.25 1.90
CA ALA A 53 15.44 23.55 1.29
C ALA A 53 15.06 22.54 0.21
N TYR A 54 16.03 22.07 -0.59
CA TYR A 54 15.82 21.08 -1.64
C TYR A 54 15.15 19.78 -1.12
N PHE A 55 15.51 19.34 0.10
CA PHE A 55 14.96 18.12 0.69
C PHE A 55 13.65 18.36 1.45
N TYR A 56 13.50 19.52 2.09
CA TYR A 56 12.41 19.75 3.05
C TYR A 56 11.22 20.53 2.47
N VAL A 57 11.42 21.41 1.47
CA VAL A 57 10.32 22.14 0.83
C VAL A 57 9.32 21.18 0.15
N PRO A 58 9.76 20.17 -0.64
CA PRO A 58 8.83 19.20 -1.21
C PRO A 58 8.07 18.40 -0.14
N TYR A 59 8.74 18.07 0.97
CA TYR A 59 8.14 17.34 2.08
C TYR A 59 7.05 18.17 2.79
N VAL A 60 7.32 19.45 3.08
CA VAL A 60 6.33 20.37 3.67
C VAL A 60 5.15 20.60 2.72
N ALA A 61 5.41 20.74 1.41
CA ALA A 61 4.35 20.84 0.41
C ALA A 61 3.50 19.56 0.37
N ALA A 62 4.11 18.38 0.44
CA ALA A 62 3.40 17.10 0.48
C ALA A 62 2.55 16.94 1.76
N LEU A 63 3.01 17.46 2.91
CA LEU A 63 2.25 17.47 4.17
C LEU A 63 1.03 18.41 4.17
N SER A 64 0.92 19.33 3.20
CA SER A 64 -0.25 20.20 3.06
C SER A 64 -1.48 19.47 2.49
N ALA A 65 -1.28 18.26 1.96
CA ALA A 65 -2.35 17.34 1.62
C ALA A 65 -2.73 16.48 2.85
N PRO A 66 -4.03 16.20 3.09
CA PRO A 66 -4.43 15.34 4.21
C PRO A 66 -3.79 13.95 4.08
N ALA A 67 -2.93 13.58 5.03
CA ALA A 67 -2.33 12.26 5.07
C ALA A 67 -3.33 11.24 5.66
N PRO A 68 -3.46 10.02 5.10
CA PRO A 68 -4.40 9.00 5.60
C PRO A 68 -3.98 8.30 6.90
N VAL A 69 -2.81 8.60 7.46
CA VAL A 69 -2.21 7.85 8.59
C VAL A 69 -2.32 8.68 9.87
N PRO A 70 -2.61 8.08 11.06
CA PRO A 70 -2.82 8.83 12.28
C PRO A 70 -1.61 9.71 12.64
N THR A 71 -1.91 10.99 12.81
CA THR A 71 -1.26 12.00 13.66
C THR A 71 -0.04 11.53 14.45
N PHE A 72 1.18 11.82 13.95
CA PHE A 72 2.51 11.92 14.61
C PHE A 72 2.95 10.91 15.69
N THR A 73 2.10 9.99 16.11
CA THR A 73 2.21 9.23 17.34
C THR A 73 1.67 7.81 17.17
N ARG A 74 2.29 6.84 17.84
CA ARG A 74 1.99 5.41 17.78
C ARG A 74 2.15 4.79 19.17
N ASP A 75 1.39 3.74 19.42
CA ASP A 75 1.58 2.90 20.59
C ASP A 75 2.81 2.00 20.39
N TYR A 76 3.80 2.16 21.26
CA TYR A 76 4.96 1.27 21.38
C TYR A 76 5.10 0.85 22.84
N SER A 77 5.65 -0.34 23.08
CA SER A 77 6.07 -0.71 24.43
C SER A 77 7.30 0.09 24.84
N SER A 78 7.29 0.66 26.05
CA SER A 78 8.47 1.31 26.62
C SER A 78 9.64 0.34 26.79
N VAL A 79 10.85 0.90 26.87
CA VAL A 79 12.05 0.10 27.13
C VAL A 79 11.93 -0.53 28.52
N ALA A 80 11.98 -1.86 28.59
CA ALA A 80 11.93 -2.56 29.86
C ALA A 80 13.20 -2.26 30.68
N LEU A 81 13.06 -1.95 31.98
CA LEU A 81 14.21 -1.64 32.84
C LEU A 81 15.30 -2.72 32.81
N LYS A 82 14.91 -3.98 32.63
CA LYS A 82 15.83 -5.12 32.48
C LYS A 82 16.69 -5.07 31.21
N SER A 83 16.24 -4.45 30.11
CA SER A 83 17.06 -4.33 28.89
C SER A 83 18.14 -3.25 29.03
N LEU A 84 17.97 -2.28 29.94
CA LEU A 84 19.05 -1.38 30.34
C LEU A 84 20.19 -2.09 31.08
N LEU A 85 19.99 -3.33 31.54
CA LEU A 85 21.02 -4.13 32.22
C LEU A 85 21.74 -5.10 31.27
N ILE A 86 21.24 -5.32 30.05
CA ILE A 86 21.72 -6.38 29.13
C ILE A 86 21.66 -5.89 27.66
N GLY A 87 22.77 -5.97 26.93
CA GLY A 87 22.81 -5.68 25.48
C GLY A 87 23.12 -4.21 25.12
N ALA A 88 23.00 -3.81 23.85
CA ALA A 88 23.44 -2.49 23.39
C ALA A 88 22.66 -1.30 24.01
N GLU A 89 21.44 -1.54 24.50
CA GLU A 89 20.60 -0.54 25.20
C GLU A 89 21.11 -0.20 26.61
N SER A 90 22.07 -0.95 27.13
CA SER A 90 22.59 -0.75 28.50
C SER A 90 23.58 0.42 28.62
N LEU A 91 24.06 0.97 27.51
CA LEU A 91 25.11 2.00 27.52
C LEU A 91 24.77 3.24 28.38
N PRO A 92 23.53 3.79 28.37
CA PRO A 92 23.16 4.86 29.30
C PRO A 92 23.22 4.47 30.77
N LEU A 93 22.86 3.23 31.13
CA LEU A 93 22.91 2.76 32.53
C LEU A 93 24.33 2.86 33.10
N PHE A 94 25.36 2.62 32.28
CA PHE A 94 26.76 2.71 32.72
C PHE A 94 27.32 4.12 32.73
N LEU A 95 26.83 4.97 31.83
CA LEU A 95 27.21 6.38 31.81
C LEU A 95 26.50 7.16 32.93
N LEU A 96 25.30 6.74 33.34
CA LEU A 96 24.48 7.43 34.33
C LEU A 96 25.22 7.68 35.67
N PRO A 97 25.85 6.68 36.32
CA PRO A 97 26.62 6.92 37.55
C PRO A 97 27.71 7.97 37.37
N LEU A 98 28.48 7.92 36.27
CA LEU A 98 29.53 8.90 35.99
C LEU A 98 28.96 10.28 35.61
N ALA A 99 27.84 10.31 34.90
CA ALA A 99 27.13 11.51 34.50
C ALA A 99 26.49 12.23 35.71
N VAL A 100 26.17 11.50 36.78
CA VAL A 100 25.67 12.03 38.05
C VAL A 100 26.82 12.41 38.98
N LEU A 101 27.76 11.49 39.22
CA LEU A 101 28.86 11.67 40.16
C LEU A 101 29.94 12.63 39.65
N GLY A 102 30.22 12.63 38.35
CA GLY A 102 31.24 13.48 37.73
C GLY A 102 31.00 14.97 37.99
N PRO A 103 29.81 15.52 37.66
CA PRO A 103 29.47 16.90 37.99
C PRO A 103 29.49 17.20 39.49
N VAL A 104 29.03 16.28 40.35
CA VAL A 104 29.02 16.44 41.81
C VAL A 104 30.45 16.52 42.38
N VAL A 105 31.34 15.63 41.92
CA VAL A 105 32.75 15.63 42.30
C VAL A 105 33.45 16.89 41.77
N ALA A 106 33.21 17.27 40.51
CA ALA A 106 33.73 18.51 39.94
C ALA A 106 33.24 19.76 40.68
N TYR A 107 31.98 19.76 41.14
CA TYR A 107 31.42 20.83 41.97
C TYR A 107 32.13 20.92 43.34
N ARG A 108 32.26 19.79 44.05
CA ARG A 108 32.91 19.73 45.37
C ARG A 108 34.40 20.08 45.32
N LEU A 109 35.07 19.78 44.21
CA LEU A 109 36.48 20.12 43.98
C LEU A 109 36.68 21.53 43.42
N HIS A 110 35.63 22.34 43.32
CA HIS A 110 35.65 23.68 42.70
C HIS A 110 36.22 23.69 41.26
N ALA A 111 36.10 22.56 40.56
CA ALA A 111 36.63 22.32 39.21
C ALA A 111 35.57 22.55 38.11
N LEU A 112 34.34 22.91 38.46
CA LEU A 112 33.32 23.29 37.47
C LEU A 112 33.72 24.56 36.69
N PRO A 113 33.22 24.72 35.45
CA PRO A 113 33.46 25.92 34.66
C PRO A 113 33.07 27.17 35.44
N ARG A 114 34.04 28.07 35.66
CA ARG A 114 33.76 29.45 36.12
C ARG A 114 33.10 30.28 35.02
N SER A 115 33.23 29.85 33.75
CA SER A 115 32.54 30.48 32.62
C SER A 115 31.08 30.05 32.56
N SER A 116 30.19 31.03 32.42
CA SER A 116 28.74 30.80 32.32
C SER A 116 28.36 29.90 31.15
N LEU A 117 29.15 29.90 30.06
CA LEU A 117 28.90 29.09 28.88
C LEU A 117 29.14 27.59 29.12
N GLY A 118 30.24 27.20 29.78
CA GLY A 118 30.54 25.79 30.02
C GLY A 118 29.49 25.12 30.91
N LEU A 119 29.06 25.81 31.96
CA LEU A 119 27.99 25.34 32.84
C LEU A 119 26.64 25.24 32.09
N ARG A 120 26.30 26.22 31.25
CA ARG A 120 25.09 26.18 30.41
C ARG A 120 25.11 25.00 29.45
N THR A 121 26.24 24.74 28.79
CA THR A 121 26.40 23.56 27.93
C THR A 121 26.19 22.27 28.70
N MET A 122 26.78 22.13 29.89
CA MET A 122 26.58 20.95 30.74
C MET A 122 25.11 20.75 31.11
N VAL A 123 24.40 21.83 31.48
CA VAL A 123 22.96 21.79 31.79
C VAL A 123 22.14 21.35 30.57
N VAL A 124 22.38 21.93 29.40
CA VAL A 124 21.64 21.60 28.17
C VAL A 124 21.83 20.13 27.79
N VAL A 125 23.07 19.63 27.86
CA VAL A 125 23.39 18.21 27.59
C VAL A 125 22.74 17.30 28.63
N ALA A 126 22.76 17.66 29.91
CA ALA A 126 22.08 16.90 30.97
C ALA A 126 20.57 16.82 30.75
N VAL A 127 19.93 17.95 30.42
CA VAL A 127 18.49 18.02 30.11
C VAL A 127 18.15 17.17 28.89
N ALA A 128 18.94 17.25 27.82
CA ALA A 128 18.72 16.44 26.62
C ALA A 128 18.85 14.94 26.90
N GLY A 129 19.88 14.52 27.65
CA GLY A 129 20.05 13.12 28.05
C GLY A 129 18.91 12.61 28.94
N ALA A 130 18.48 13.42 29.92
CA ALA A 130 17.34 13.09 30.78
C ALA A 130 16.04 12.99 29.99
N ALA A 131 15.77 13.93 29.07
CA ALA A 131 14.58 13.90 28.22
C ALA A 131 14.55 12.65 27.32
N SER A 132 15.70 12.24 26.77
CA SER A 132 15.79 11.00 25.99
C SER A 132 15.50 9.75 26.83
N LEU A 133 15.98 9.69 28.08
CA LEU A 133 15.68 8.58 28.99
C LEU A 133 14.21 8.54 29.41
N VAL A 134 13.64 9.72 29.74
CA VAL A 134 12.22 9.84 30.08
C VAL A 134 11.37 9.39 28.90
N TYR A 135 11.69 9.83 27.69
CA TYR A 135 11.01 9.36 26.48
C TYR A 135 11.13 7.85 26.34
N ALA A 136 12.34 7.26 26.45
CA ALA A 136 12.54 5.81 26.31
C ALA A 136 11.73 4.96 27.31
N LEU A 137 11.61 5.44 28.56
CA LEU A 137 11.02 4.68 29.66
C LEU A 137 9.52 4.94 29.85
N ILE A 138 9.04 6.14 29.50
CA ILE A 138 7.70 6.63 29.87
C ILE A 138 6.88 7.08 28.65
N GLY A 139 7.53 7.54 27.56
CA GLY A 139 6.87 8.13 26.40
C GLY A 139 6.43 9.58 26.61
N LEU A 140 5.58 10.09 25.72
CA LEU A 140 5.00 11.44 25.85
C LEU A 140 3.87 11.46 26.90
N PRO A 141 3.61 12.61 27.57
CA PRO A 141 2.51 12.73 28.52
C PRO A 141 1.14 12.55 27.82
N ALA A 142 0.35 11.58 28.30
CA ALA A 142 -1.07 11.29 28.02
C ALA A 142 -1.63 11.53 26.59
N PRO A 143 -2.16 10.48 25.92
CA PRO A 143 -1.97 9.05 26.21
C PRO A 143 -0.49 8.69 26.04
N HIS A 144 0.02 7.66 26.73
CA HIS A 144 1.41 7.21 26.61
C HIS A 144 1.73 6.85 25.16
N MET A 145 2.20 7.84 24.42
CA MET A 145 2.36 7.77 22.98
C MET A 145 3.78 8.10 22.63
N PHE A 146 4.27 7.44 21.61
CA PHE A 146 5.60 7.65 21.08
C PHE A 146 5.49 8.26 19.71
N ILE A 147 6.47 9.06 19.32
CA ILE A 147 6.51 9.65 17.99
C ILE A 147 6.58 8.51 16.95
N TYR A 148 5.72 8.60 15.93
CA TYR A 148 5.70 7.64 14.82
C TYR A 148 7.11 7.53 14.20
N ASN A 149 7.59 6.31 13.96
CA ASN A 149 8.97 6.02 13.54
C ASN A 149 10.11 6.44 14.49
N PHE A 150 9.82 6.82 15.74
CA PHE A 150 10.84 7.01 16.79
C PHE A 150 10.57 6.06 17.96
N GLN A 151 11.09 4.84 17.86
CA GLN A 151 10.88 3.80 18.86
C GLN A 151 11.60 4.14 20.18
N PRO A 152 11.11 3.67 21.33
CA PRO A 152 11.65 4.03 22.64
C PRO A 152 13.12 3.60 22.82
N GLY A 153 13.50 2.44 22.29
CA GLY A 153 14.89 1.95 22.28
C GLY A 153 15.84 2.86 21.50
N GLN A 154 15.39 3.58 20.48
CA GLN A 154 16.22 4.53 19.75
C GLN A 154 16.56 5.76 20.60
N ALA A 155 15.71 6.14 21.57
CA ALA A 155 16.00 7.25 22.46
C ALA A 155 17.13 6.94 23.46
N VAL A 156 17.32 5.66 23.80
CA VAL A 156 18.45 5.17 24.61
C VAL A 156 19.79 5.48 23.95
N PHE A 157 19.86 5.40 22.62
CA PHE A 157 21.05 5.77 21.85
C PHE A 157 21.40 7.26 22.00
N PHE A 158 20.41 8.15 21.90
CA PHE A 158 20.61 9.58 22.10
C PHE A 158 20.94 9.91 23.56
N ALA A 159 20.32 9.23 24.52
CA ALA A 159 20.69 9.34 25.92
C ALA A 159 22.17 9.00 26.14
N ALA A 160 22.69 7.94 25.52
CA ALA A 160 24.09 7.57 25.63
C ALA A 160 25.02 8.68 25.10
N TRP A 161 24.68 9.29 23.97
CA TRP A 161 25.46 10.39 23.38
C TRP A 161 25.54 11.60 24.31
N PHE A 162 24.40 12.05 24.83
CA PHE A 162 24.36 13.20 25.72
C PHE A 162 25.04 12.91 27.06
N LEU A 163 24.82 11.73 27.66
CA LEU A 163 25.49 11.35 28.90
C LEU A 163 27.01 11.25 28.71
N ALA A 164 27.48 10.70 27.59
CA ALA A 164 28.91 10.64 27.27
C ALA A 164 29.52 12.05 27.14
N ALA A 165 28.82 12.97 26.47
CA ALA A 165 29.25 14.36 26.38
C ALA A 165 29.30 15.05 27.76
N LEU A 166 28.31 14.79 28.62
CA LEU A 166 28.29 15.32 30.00
C LEU A 166 29.46 14.78 30.83
N VAL A 167 29.73 13.48 30.73
CA VAL A 167 30.88 12.83 31.38
C VAL A 167 32.18 13.45 30.87
N GLY A 168 32.38 13.56 29.55
CA GLY A 168 33.57 14.16 28.96
C GLY A 168 33.80 15.61 29.38
N LEU A 169 32.76 16.44 29.38
CA LEU A 169 32.81 17.82 29.85
C LEU A 169 33.21 17.90 31.34
N SER A 170 32.65 17.00 32.16
CA SER A 170 32.97 16.92 33.59
C SER A 170 34.40 16.45 33.85
N LEU A 171 34.86 15.41 33.15
CA LEU A 171 36.19 14.81 33.32
C LEU A 171 37.31 15.70 32.77
N SER A 172 37.09 16.44 31.68
CA SER A 172 38.10 17.33 31.07
C SER A 172 38.62 18.43 32.00
N ARG A 173 37.94 18.67 33.13
CA ARG A 173 38.23 19.76 34.07
C ARG A 173 38.70 19.28 35.43
N LEU A 174 38.42 18.04 35.77
CA LEU A 174 39.13 17.36 36.84
C LEU A 174 40.57 17.20 36.30
N SER A 175 41.55 17.88 36.90
CA SER A 175 42.98 17.70 36.56
C SER A 175 43.44 16.32 37.06
N LEU A 176 42.78 15.27 36.57
CA LEU A 176 43.03 13.89 36.90
C LEU A 176 44.43 13.57 36.39
N ARG A 177 45.20 12.87 37.22
CA ARG A 177 46.45 12.28 36.75
C ARG A 177 46.14 11.48 35.47
N PRO A 178 46.94 11.59 34.41
CA PRO A 178 46.67 10.93 33.13
C PRO A 178 46.40 9.43 33.29
N GLN A 179 46.97 8.80 34.32
CA GLN A 179 46.74 7.41 34.71
C GLN A 179 45.30 7.12 35.15
N ILE A 180 44.63 8.04 35.86
CA ILE A 180 43.25 7.87 36.33
C ILE A 180 42.27 8.07 35.17
N ALA A 181 42.52 9.06 34.32
CA ALA A 181 41.75 9.26 33.09
C ALA A 181 41.90 8.06 32.15
N ALA A 182 43.14 7.56 31.97
CA ALA A 182 43.41 6.36 31.20
C ALA A 182 42.74 5.12 31.80
N ALA A 183 42.73 4.96 33.13
CA ALA A 183 42.05 3.86 33.80
C ALA A 183 40.53 3.93 33.62
N ALA A 184 39.92 5.11 33.76
CA ALA A 184 38.49 5.29 33.54
C ALA A 184 38.08 5.03 32.09
N VAL A 185 38.84 5.56 31.13
CA VAL A 185 38.63 5.30 29.69
C VAL A 185 38.84 3.81 29.37
N SER A 186 39.88 3.18 29.92
CA SER A 186 40.16 1.75 29.71
C SER A 186 39.09 0.87 30.34
N ALA A 187 38.54 1.23 31.50
CA ALA A 187 37.44 0.51 32.13
C ALA A 187 36.16 0.60 31.29
N VAL A 188 35.84 1.79 30.76
CA VAL A 188 34.71 1.97 29.83
C VAL A 188 34.93 1.17 28.55
N LEU A 189 36.11 1.25 27.92
CA LEU A 189 36.43 0.52 26.70
C LEU A 189 36.42 -1.01 26.90
N ALA A 190 37.06 -1.50 27.96
CA ALA A 190 37.06 -2.92 28.29
C ALA A 190 35.65 -3.43 28.56
N TYR A 191 34.81 -2.64 29.24
CA TYR A 191 33.43 -3.01 29.48
C TYR A 191 32.56 -2.95 28.23
N VAL A 192 32.74 -1.97 27.33
CA VAL A 192 32.06 -1.93 26.03
C VAL A 192 32.43 -3.16 25.19
N VAL A 193 33.70 -3.58 25.23
CA VAL A 193 34.20 -4.80 24.58
C VAL A 193 33.63 -6.08 25.21
N LEU A 194 33.49 -6.14 26.54
CA LEU A 194 32.97 -7.30 27.27
C LEU A 194 31.43 -7.40 27.27
N GLY A 195 30.74 -6.26 27.30
CA GLY A 195 29.28 -6.13 27.38
C GLY A 195 28.58 -6.13 26.02
N ALA A 196 29.33 -5.95 24.93
CA ALA A 196 28.85 -6.11 23.57
C ALA A 196 29.71 -7.16 22.82
N PRO A 197 29.64 -8.45 23.19
CA PRO A 197 30.47 -9.50 22.59
C PRO A 197 30.36 -9.59 21.05
N GLY A 198 29.25 -9.13 20.47
CA GLY A 198 29.08 -9.02 19.01
C GLY A 198 29.92 -7.92 18.32
N MET A 199 30.37 -6.88 19.05
CA MET A 199 31.26 -5.86 18.47
C MET A 199 32.67 -6.39 18.23
N LEU A 200 33.18 -7.28 19.10
CA LEU A 200 34.46 -7.95 18.91
C LEU A 200 34.50 -8.80 17.64
N GLN A 201 33.34 -9.31 17.23
CA GLN A 201 33.19 -10.10 16.01
C GLN A 201 32.98 -9.25 14.76
N GLY A 202 32.82 -7.93 14.90
CA GLY A 202 32.59 -7.01 13.78
C GLY A 202 31.27 -7.22 13.03
N VAL A 203 30.38 -8.07 13.54
CA VAL A 203 29.12 -8.44 12.88
C VAL A 203 27.97 -8.26 13.86
N VAL A 204 27.16 -7.22 13.65
CA VAL A 204 25.80 -7.19 14.21
C VAL A 204 24.97 -8.15 13.36
N SER A 205 24.85 -9.40 13.82
CA SER A 205 24.04 -10.38 13.13
C SER A 205 22.57 -10.15 13.45
N GLY A 206 21.76 -9.87 12.42
CA GLY A 206 20.30 -9.85 12.52
C GLY A 206 19.70 -11.25 12.71
N ASP A 207 20.53 -12.29 12.69
CA ASP A 207 20.16 -13.69 12.89
C ASP A 207 19.95 -13.98 14.38
N ASN A 208 18.70 -14.23 14.77
CA ASN A 208 18.29 -14.54 16.13
C ASN A 208 17.41 -15.80 16.17
N ALA A 209 17.25 -16.40 17.35
CA ALA A 209 16.52 -17.67 17.51
C ALA A 209 15.09 -17.61 16.94
N THR A 210 14.38 -16.50 17.13
CA THR A 210 13.02 -16.31 16.59
C THR A 210 13.03 -16.28 15.06
N LYS A 211 13.94 -15.53 14.43
CA LYS A 211 14.09 -15.54 12.96
C LYS A 211 14.49 -16.93 12.44
N ARG A 212 15.36 -17.66 13.14
CA ARG A 212 15.74 -19.03 12.76
C ARG A 212 14.58 -20.01 12.84
N GLN A 213 13.74 -19.87 13.87
CA GLN A 213 12.52 -20.67 14.00
C GLN A 213 11.56 -20.37 12.83
N LEU A 214 11.29 -19.09 12.55
CA LEU A 214 10.45 -18.68 11.41
C LEU A 214 11.00 -19.19 10.07
N GLN A 215 12.31 -19.12 9.90
CA GLN A 215 13.01 -19.66 8.73
C GLN A 215 12.88 -21.18 8.60
N ALA A 216 12.88 -21.91 9.73
CA ALA A 216 12.78 -23.36 9.73
C ALA A 216 11.34 -23.85 9.47
N GLU A 217 10.33 -23.08 9.89
CA GLU A 217 8.92 -23.40 9.64
C GLU A 217 8.53 -23.16 8.17
N LEU A 218 9.17 -22.20 7.48
CA LEU A 218 8.86 -21.90 6.08
C LEU A 218 9.56 -22.86 5.12
N VAL A 219 8.84 -23.91 4.72
CA VAL A 219 9.32 -24.91 3.75
C VAL A 219 9.04 -24.44 2.33
N LEU A 220 10.11 -24.07 1.60
CA LEU A 220 10.04 -23.60 0.23
C LEU A 220 10.72 -24.58 -0.72
N ASP A 221 10.05 -24.90 -1.84
CA ASP A 221 10.71 -25.53 -2.98
C ASP A 221 11.60 -24.49 -3.69
N PRO A 222 12.93 -24.65 -3.72
CA PRO A 222 13.82 -23.70 -4.41
C PRO A 222 13.56 -23.60 -5.92
N GLY A 223 12.95 -24.63 -6.53
CA GLY A 223 12.53 -24.67 -7.92
C GLY A 223 11.24 -23.88 -8.21
N GLN A 224 10.49 -23.50 -7.17
CA GLN A 224 9.22 -22.80 -7.33
C GLN A 224 9.44 -21.36 -7.79
N LYS A 225 8.91 -21.03 -8.97
CA LYS A 225 8.97 -19.68 -9.56
C LYS A 225 7.62 -19.08 -9.91
N ASN A 226 6.56 -19.89 -9.93
CA ASN A 226 5.24 -19.50 -10.42
C ASN A 226 4.25 -19.14 -9.30
N TYR A 227 4.71 -19.02 -8.06
CA TYR A 227 3.93 -18.68 -6.87
C TYR A 227 4.82 -17.88 -5.93
N ARG A 228 4.21 -16.98 -5.16
CA ARG A 228 4.90 -16.11 -4.20
C ARG A 228 4.71 -16.60 -2.77
N VAL A 229 5.65 -16.19 -1.94
CA VAL A 229 5.45 -16.11 -0.49
C VAL A 229 4.93 -14.72 -0.13
N GLY A 230 3.79 -14.66 0.56
CA GLY A 230 3.19 -13.44 1.07
C GLY A 230 3.75 -13.02 2.44
N VAL A 231 4.14 -11.76 2.58
CA VAL A 231 4.60 -11.17 3.85
C VAL A 231 4.19 -9.70 3.93
N SER A 232 3.77 -9.22 5.11
CA SER A 232 3.35 -7.82 5.36
C SER A 232 4.30 -6.97 6.20
N TRP A 233 5.46 -7.50 6.59
CA TRP A 233 6.40 -6.78 7.47
C TRP A 233 7.87 -7.04 7.11
N ASP A 234 8.71 -6.04 7.37
CA ASP A 234 10.12 -6.02 6.92
C ASP A 234 10.97 -7.17 7.48
N GLY A 235 10.76 -7.53 8.74
CA GLY A 235 11.54 -8.60 9.38
C GLY A 235 11.18 -10.01 8.92
N GLY A 236 10.09 -10.16 8.16
CA GLY A 236 9.72 -11.43 7.52
C GLY A 236 10.26 -11.57 6.10
N SER A 237 10.39 -10.46 5.35
CA SER A 237 10.83 -10.47 3.94
C SER A 237 12.33 -10.26 3.75
N ASP A 238 13.04 -9.76 4.76
CA ASP A 238 14.48 -9.45 4.68
C ASP A 238 15.36 -10.68 4.42
N TRP A 239 14.96 -11.87 4.87
CA TRP A 239 15.79 -13.07 4.81
C TRP A 239 15.38 -14.09 3.74
N ILE A 240 14.14 -14.08 3.23
CA ILE A 240 13.63 -15.14 2.33
C ILE A 240 14.52 -15.29 1.09
N ASN A 241 14.82 -14.17 0.43
CA ASN A 241 15.65 -14.20 -0.78
C ASN A 241 17.15 -14.42 -0.51
N SER A 242 17.60 -14.40 0.75
CA SER A 242 18.98 -14.77 1.10
C SER A 242 19.22 -16.28 1.07
N ARG A 243 18.15 -17.10 1.10
CA ARG A 243 18.23 -18.57 1.17
C ARG A 243 17.36 -19.29 0.14
N SER A 244 16.41 -18.60 -0.48
CA SER A 244 15.48 -19.17 -1.44
C SER A 244 15.33 -18.28 -2.68
N GLY A 245 15.20 -18.92 -3.83
CA GLY A 245 14.87 -18.25 -5.08
C GLY A 245 13.36 -18.05 -5.31
N VAL A 246 12.51 -18.40 -4.34
CA VAL A 246 11.05 -18.24 -4.45
C VAL A 246 10.71 -16.74 -4.45
N PRO A 247 9.87 -16.27 -5.39
CA PRO A 247 9.41 -14.89 -5.40
C PRO A 247 8.66 -14.50 -4.13
N GLN A 248 8.74 -13.23 -3.73
CA GLN A 248 7.99 -12.68 -2.59
C GLN A 248 7.14 -11.49 -3.01
N THR A 249 6.08 -11.19 -2.24
CA THR A 249 5.14 -10.09 -2.52
C THR A 249 5.70 -8.70 -2.18
N ARG A 250 6.75 -8.63 -1.38
CA ARG A 250 7.46 -7.38 -1.03
C ARG A 250 8.93 -7.66 -0.72
N GLY A 251 9.77 -6.63 -0.79
CA GLY A 251 11.13 -6.66 -0.24
C GLY A 251 11.25 -5.84 1.05
N TYR A 252 12.46 -5.83 1.63
CA TYR A 252 12.84 -4.96 2.74
C TYR A 252 12.89 -3.48 2.31
N GLN A 253 13.31 -3.22 1.07
CA GLN A 253 13.44 -1.86 0.54
C GLN A 253 12.15 -1.44 -0.17
N GLN A 254 11.36 -0.59 0.50
CA GLN A 254 10.13 -0.02 -0.07
C GLN A 254 10.38 0.88 -1.30
N GLN A 255 11.63 1.30 -1.53
CA GLN A 255 12.03 2.09 -2.69
C GLN A 255 11.80 1.35 -4.03
N GLY A 256 11.75 0.01 -4.01
CA GLY A 256 11.50 -0.82 -5.19
C GLY A 256 10.01 -1.05 -5.51
N VAL A 257 9.08 -0.54 -4.72
CA VAL A 257 7.64 -0.72 -4.94
C VAL A 257 7.15 0.29 -5.98
N LEU A 258 6.80 -0.21 -7.17
CA LEU A 258 6.35 0.61 -8.31
C LEU A 258 4.95 1.21 -8.07
N TYR A 259 3.99 0.38 -7.64
CA TYR A 259 2.61 0.79 -7.41
C TYR A 259 2.29 0.75 -5.92
N ARG A 260 2.63 1.84 -5.21
CA ARG A 260 2.53 1.92 -3.74
C ARG A 260 1.09 1.77 -3.23
N ASP A 261 0.11 2.31 -3.95
CA ASP A 261 -1.31 2.19 -3.58
C ASP A 261 -1.79 0.73 -3.62
N TRP A 262 -1.40 -0.03 -4.66
CA TRP A 262 -1.71 -1.46 -4.74
C TRP A 262 -1.00 -2.27 -3.67
N GLN A 263 0.28 -1.98 -3.43
CA GLN A 263 1.02 -2.65 -2.36
C GLN A 263 0.41 -2.37 -0.98
N TYR A 264 0.03 -1.12 -0.73
CA TYR A 264 -0.63 -0.73 0.51
C TYR A 264 -1.96 -1.46 0.68
N TRP A 265 -2.82 -1.48 -0.35
CA TRP A 265 -4.09 -2.20 -0.33
C TRP A 265 -3.90 -3.70 -0.09
N PHE A 266 -2.94 -4.33 -0.77
CA PHE A 266 -2.58 -5.72 -0.56
C PHE A 266 -2.21 -6.01 0.90
N GLU A 267 -1.31 -5.21 1.47
CA GLU A 267 -0.82 -5.42 2.83
C GLU A 267 -1.85 -5.08 3.91
N SER A 268 -2.62 -4.01 3.71
CA SER A 268 -3.60 -3.53 4.69
C SER A 268 -4.81 -4.45 4.79
N GLU A 269 -5.27 -5.02 3.68
CA GLU A 269 -6.47 -5.85 3.68
C GLU A 269 -6.19 -7.32 3.99
N VAL A 270 -5.15 -7.91 3.41
CA VAL A 270 -4.85 -9.32 3.65
C VAL A 270 -4.50 -9.57 5.12
N TRP A 271 -3.70 -8.70 5.74
CA TRP A 271 -3.26 -8.85 7.14
C TRP A 271 -4.05 -8.00 8.14
N SER A 272 -5.23 -7.51 7.79
CA SER A 272 -6.13 -6.88 8.76
C SER A 272 -7.01 -7.93 9.44
N PRO A 273 -7.09 -7.94 10.80
CA PRO A 273 -8.03 -8.78 11.52
C PRO A 273 -9.49 -8.55 11.12
N GLU A 274 -9.82 -7.35 10.64
CA GLU A 274 -11.20 -6.88 10.38
C GLU A 274 -11.60 -6.94 8.90
N SER A 275 -10.66 -7.20 7.97
CA SER A 275 -10.97 -7.17 6.54
C SER A 275 -11.97 -8.25 6.11
N ASN A 276 -12.50 -8.17 4.90
CA ASN A 276 -13.33 -9.23 4.34
C ASN A 276 -12.46 -10.40 3.83
N PHE A 277 -12.90 -11.65 3.98
CA PHE A 277 -12.14 -12.81 3.45
C PHE A 277 -12.11 -12.83 1.92
N ASP A 278 -13.21 -12.46 1.26
CA ASP A 278 -13.24 -12.50 -0.21
C ASP A 278 -12.27 -11.47 -0.82
N GLU A 279 -12.09 -10.32 -0.16
CA GLU A 279 -11.11 -9.30 -0.59
C GLU A 279 -9.68 -9.76 -0.33
N ALA A 280 -9.41 -10.38 0.83
CA ALA A 280 -8.11 -10.98 1.11
C ALA A 280 -7.75 -12.08 0.10
N ASP A 281 -8.69 -12.95 -0.26
CA ASP A 281 -8.51 -14.00 -1.25
C ASP A 281 -8.33 -13.45 -2.67
N PHE A 282 -9.11 -12.42 -3.04
CA PHE A 282 -8.93 -11.69 -4.28
C PHE A 282 -7.48 -11.17 -4.41
N LEU A 283 -6.96 -10.60 -3.33
CA LEU A 283 -5.62 -10.03 -3.28
C LEU A 283 -4.52 -11.10 -3.29
N LEU A 284 -4.66 -12.16 -2.49
CA LEU A 284 -3.74 -13.32 -2.51
C LEU A 284 -3.72 -13.98 -3.90
N ASN A 285 -4.86 -14.08 -4.56
CA ASN A 285 -4.99 -14.56 -5.93
C ASN A 285 -4.23 -13.65 -6.91
N TRP A 286 -4.51 -12.35 -6.92
CA TRP A 286 -3.87 -11.41 -7.85
C TRP A 286 -2.36 -11.28 -7.64
N TYR A 287 -1.87 -11.45 -6.40
CA TYR A 287 -0.44 -11.48 -6.11
C TYR A 287 0.21 -12.86 -6.31
N GLY A 288 -0.57 -13.87 -6.68
CA GLY A 288 -0.09 -15.22 -6.96
C GLY A 288 0.53 -15.90 -5.75
N VAL A 289 -0.06 -15.70 -4.57
CA VAL A 289 0.45 -16.20 -3.30
C VAL A 289 0.02 -17.65 -3.09
N GLN A 290 0.98 -18.51 -2.75
CA GLN A 290 0.73 -19.91 -2.36
C GLN A 290 0.90 -20.11 -0.86
N GLN A 291 1.99 -19.59 -0.30
CA GLN A 291 2.27 -19.58 1.13
C GLN A 291 2.34 -18.15 1.62
N PHE A 292 1.96 -17.89 2.87
CA PHE A 292 2.17 -16.60 3.48
C PHE A 292 2.38 -16.71 4.99
N TYR A 293 3.07 -15.70 5.51
CA TYR A 293 3.29 -15.54 6.94
C TYR A 293 2.16 -14.70 7.54
N GLY A 294 1.44 -15.22 8.53
CA GLY A 294 0.31 -14.55 9.20
C GLY A 294 0.71 -13.31 10.02
N GLY A 295 2.00 -13.05 10.20
CA GLY A 295 2.47 -11.87 10.92
C GLY A 295 2.68 -12.10 12.41
N PRO A 296 3.29 -11.12 13.11
CA PRO A 296 3.46 -11.18 14.56
C PRO A 296 2.16 -10.96 15.34
N ASP A 297 1.09 -10.47 14.70
CA ASP A 297 -0.21 -10.25 15.34
C ASP A 297 -1.01 -11.55 15.47
N ALA A 298 -1.24 -11.97 16.71
CA ALA A 298 -2.01 -13.17 17.03
C ALA A 298 -3.48 -13.10 16.56
N ALA A 299 -4.07 -11.90 16.42
CA ALA A 299 -5.42 -11.76 15.90
C ALA A 299 -5.49 -12.15 14.41
N VAL A 300 -4.49 -11.74 13.63
CA VAL A 300 -4.36 -12.11 12.21
C VAL A 300 -4.14 -13.61 12.05
N VAL A 301 -3.27 -14.21 12.85
CA VAL A 301 -3.03 -15.67 12.84
C VAL A 301 -4.31 -16.45 13.17
N ARG A 302 -5.08 -16.02 14.19
CA ARG A 302 -6.36 -16.66 14.55
C ARG A 302 -7.40 -16.53 13.44
N ARG A 303 -7.45 -15.39 12.76
CA ARG A 303 -8.36 -15.14 11.62
C ARG A 303 -8.13 -16.16 10.51
N PHE A 304 -6.89 -16.37 10.07
CA PHE A 304 -6.59 -17.35 9.04
C PHE A 304 -6.87 -18.79 9.49
N ALA A 305 -6.51 -19.13 10.74
CA ALA A 305 -6.79 -20.44 11.30
C ALA A 305 -8.29 -20.76 11.42
N ALA A 306 -9.16 -19.74 11.45
CA ALA A 306 -10.61 -19.91 11.51
C ALA A 306 -11.26 -20.29 10.15
N ARG A 307 -10.50 -20.25 9.05
CA ARG A 307 -10.98 -20.57 7.69
C ARG A 307 -10.14 -21.68 7.05
N PRO A 308 -10.18 -22.92 7.59
CA PRO A 308 -9.45 -24.05 7.00
C PRO A 308 -9.92 -24.43 5.59
N ASP A 309 -11.11 -23.97 5.20
CA ASP A 309 -11.64 -24.09 3.85
C ASP A 309 -10.90 -23.20 2.82
N LEU A 310 -10.26 -22.12 3.29
CA LEU A 310 -9.48 -21.20 2.45
C LEU A 310 -7.98 -21.34 2.67
N TYR A 311 -7.56 -21.62 3.91
CA TYR A 311 -6.15 -21.62 4.32
C TYR A 311 -5.78 -22.85 5.13
N THR A 312 -4.76 -23.59 4.69
CA THR A 312 -4.18 -24.69 5.44
C THR A 312 -3.05 -24.18 6.34
N ARG A 313 -3.08 -24.52 7.63
CA ARG A 313 -2.00 -24.14 8.57
C ARG A 313 -0.80 -25.06 8.35
N ALA A 314 0.33 -24.49 7.92
CA ALA A 314 1.58 -25.20 7.62
C ALA A 314 2.66 -25.02 8.70
N GLY A 315 2.50 -24.02 9.57
CA GLY A 315 3.39 -23.75 10.71
C GLY A 315 2.66 -22.93 11.77
N ASP A 316 3.37 -22.41 12.78
CA ASP A 316 2.69 -21.71 13.86
C ASP A 316 2.03 -20.41 13.37
N GLN A 317 2.71 -19.74 12.45
CA GLN A 317 2.28 -18.49 11.82
C GLN A 317 2.35 -18.57 10.29
N ILE A 318 2.37 -19.79 9.72
CA ILE A 318 2.49 -20.02 8.27
C ILE A 318 1.23 -20.69 7.76
N PHE A 319 0.73 -20.16 6.65
CA PHE A 319 -0.49 -20.61 6.01
C PHE A 319 -0.26 -20.84 4.52
N GLU A 320 -0.97 -21.82 3.97
CA GLU A 320 -1.07 -22.13 2.56
C GLU A 320 -2.46 -21.80 2.05
N VAL A 321 -2.54 -21.09 0.93
CA VAL A 321 -3.82 -20.89 0.23
C VAL A 321 -4.24 -22.23 -0.36
N VAL A 322 -5.49 -22.66 -0.10
CA VAL A 322 -6.00 -23.98 -0.55
C VAL A 322 -6.06 -24.08 -2.08
N SER A 323 -6.44 -22.99 -2.76
CA SER A 323 -6.54 -22.93 -4.23
C SER A 323 -5.78 -21.71 -4.78
N PRO A 324 -4.44 -21.70 -4.74
CA PRO A 324 -3.65 -20.58 -5.21
C PRO A 324 -3.72 -20.47 -6.75
N ASP A 325 -3.61 -19.26 -7.28
CA ASP A 325 -3.57 -19.03 -8.73
C ASP A 325 -2.18 -18.52 -9.15
N PRO A 326 -1.54 -19.11 -10.18
CA PRO A 326 -0.12 -18.87 -10.46
C PRO A 326 0.19 -17.45 -10.93
N ILE A 327 1.47 -17.08 -10.84
CA ILE A 327 2.01 -15.80 -11.31
C ILE A 327 1.86 -15.67 -12.83
N LEU A 328 2.14 -16.74 -13.58
CA LEU A 328 2.11 -16.81 -15.02
C LEU A 328 1.15 -17.92 -15.46
N ALA A 329 0.07 -17.52 -16.14
CA ALA A 329 -1.03 -18.41 -16.49
C ALA A 329 -1.62 -18.08 -17.87
N ALA A 330 -1.88 -19.10 -18.70
CA ALA A 330 -2.69 -18.93 -19.91
C ALA A 330 -4.16 -19.25 -19.61
N ARG A 331 -5.06 -18.34 -19.98
CA ARG A 331 -6.46 -18.40 -19.53
C ARG A 331 -7.41 -17.90 -20.61
N SER A 332 -8.65 -18.37 -20.53
CA SER A 332 -9.79 -17.87 -21.31
C SER A 332 -10.83 -17.22 -20.41
N THR A 333 -10.39 -16.66 -19.29
CA THR A 333 -11.24 -15.85 -18.41
C THR A 333 -11.67 -14.61 -19.14
N ARG A 334 -12.92 -14.20 -18.90
CA ARG A 334 -13.48 -12.98 -19.48
C ARG A 334 -12.60 -11.77 -19.18
N THR A 335 -12.49 -10.90 -20.16
CA THR A 335 -11.71 -9.66 -20.10
C THR A 335 -12.65 -8.45 -20.14
N ALA A 336 -12.38 -7.45 -19.31
CA ALA A 336 -13.08 -6.17 -19.37
C ALA A 336 -12.09 -5.06 -19.67
N LEU A 337 -12.30 -4.33 -20.76
CA LEU A 337 -11.63 -3.03 -20.94
C LEU A 337 -12.34 -2.00 -20.07
N VAL A 338 -11.68 -1.56 -19.01
CA VAL A 338 -12.19 -0.55 -18.08
C VAL A 338 -11.70 0.81 -18.55
N ILE A 339 -12.61 1.60 -19.13
CA ILE A 339 -12.34 2.97 -19.59
C ILE A 339 -12.71 3.90 -18.45
N ALA A 340 -11.69 4.48 -17.82
CA ALA A 340 -11.77 5.18 -16.55
C ALA A 340 -10.50 6.01 -16.31
N ASP A 341 -10.63 7.09 -15.54
CA ASP A 341 -9.47 7.72 -14.89
C ASP A 341 -8.82 6.80 -13.84
N ASP A 342 -7.62 7.14 -13.40
CA ASP A 342 -6.83 6.29 -12.49
C ASP A 342 -7.54 5.99 -11.17
N ALA A 343 -8.26 6.97 -10.61
CA ALA A 343 -9.01 6.79 -9.37
C ALA A 343 -10.21 5.86 -9.59
N SER A 344 -10.95 6.09 -10.67
CA SER A 344 -12.16 5.34 -11.03
C SER A 344 -11.84 3.88 -11.37
N TYR A 345 -10.74 3.62 -12.08
CA TYR A 345 -10.25 2.26 -12.30
C TYR A 345 -10.01 1.52 -10.98
N GLY A 346 -9.39 2.20 -10.02
CA GLY A 346 -9.14 1.62 -8.70
C GLY A 346 -10.38 1.39 -7.86
N LEU A 347 -11.41 2.20 -8.03
CA LEU A 347 -12.71 1.97 -7.40
C LEU A 347 -13.41 0.74 -7.99
N VAL A 348 -13.37 0.53 -9.31
CA VAL A 348 -13.93 -0.68 -9.94
C VAL A 348 -13.24 -1.93 -9.39
N LEU A 349 -11.91 -1.93 -9.34
CA LEU A 349 -11.14 -3.09 -8.87
C LEU A 349 -11.43 -3.43 -7.40
N ARG A 350 -11.45 -2.42 -6.52
CA ARG A 350 -11.80 -2.59 -5.10
C ARG A 350 -13.24 -3.04 -4.91
N SER A 351 -14.15 -2.55 -5.74
CA SER A 351 -15.56 -2.89 -5.66
C SER A 351 -15.81 -4.36 -5.97
N ILE A 352 -15.17 -4.92 -6.99
CA ILE A 352 -15.34 -6.34 -7.32
C ILE A 352 -14.58 -7.28 -6.36
N ALA A 353 -13.55 -6.77 -5.67
CA ALA A 353 -12.77 -7.56 -4.72
C ALA A 353 -13.59 -7.96 -3.49
N LEU A 354 -14.53 -7.11 -3.05
CA LEU A 354 -15.35 -7.38 -1.87
C LEU A 354 -16.29 -8.59 -2.00
N SER A 355 -16.53 -9.09 -3.22
CA SER A 355 -17.29 -10.32 -3.47
C SER A 355 -16.41 -11.45 -4.04
N GLY A 356 -15.08 -11.32 -3.98
CA GLY A 356 -14.14 -12.39 -4.36
C GLY A 356 -14.02 -12.60 -5.86
N PHE A 357 -14.35 -11.59 -6.66
CA PHE A 357 -14.37 -11.67 -8.12
C PHE A 357 -12.96 -11.51 -8.70
N ASP A 358 -12.11 -12.47 -8.36
CA ASP A 358 -10.68 -12.45 -8.62
C ASP A 358 -10.29 -12.69 -10.09
N SER A 359 -8.99 -12.83 -10.34
CA SER A 359 -8.48 -13.01 -11.71
C SER A 359 -9.10 -14.19 -12.43
N ARG A 360 -9.69 -15.18 -11.71
CA ARG A 360 -10.40 -16.34 -12.26
C ARG A 360 -11.79 -16.04 -12.79
N SER A 361 -12.42 -14.99 -12.26
CA SER A 361 -13.75 -14.53 -12.63
C SER A 361 -13.70 -13.41 -13.67
N LEU A 362 -12.72 -12.50 -13.58
CA LEU A 362 -12.54 -11.38 -14.50
C LEU A 362 -11.09 -10.92 -14.55
N ILE A 363 -10.63 -10.53 -15.74
CA ILE A 363 -9.38 -9.79 -15.92
C ILE A 363 -9.71 -8.36 -16.34
N PRO A 364 -9.73 -7.38 -15.41
CA PRO A 364 -9.92 -5.96 -15.73
C PRO A 364 -8.66 -5.39 -16.36
N LEU A 365 -8.78 -4.75 -17.51
CA LEU A 365 -7.70 -4.17 -18.29
C LEU A 365 -7.88 -2.65 -18.37
N ARG A 366 -6.81 -1.88 -18.17
CA ARG A 366 -6.89 -0.42 -18.30
C ARG A 366 -7.11 0.00 -19.75
N GLY A 367 -8.20 0.71 -20.01
CA GLY A 367 -8.49 1.34 -21.29
C GLY A 367 -7.96 2.77 -21.43
N GLY A 368 -7.64 3.44 -20.32
CA GLY A 368 -7.45 4.89 -20.33
C GLY A 368 -8.77 5.62 -20.15
N GLU A 369 -8.78 6.95 -20.28
CA GLU A 369 -9.93 7.76 -19.89
C GLU A 369 -10.96 7.94 -21.01
N TYR A 370 -10.52 7.95 -22.27
CA TYR A 370 -11.34 8.39 -23.40
C TYR A 370 -11.86 7.21 -24.22
N VAL A 371 -13.18 7.17 -24.45
CA VAL A 371 -13.81 6.09 -25.23
C VAL A 371 -13.34 6.08 -26.68
N ASP A 372 -13.23 7.26 -27.29
CA ASP A 372 -12.92 7.44 -28.70
C ASP A 372 -11.44 7.51 -29.06
N ASP A 373 -10.57 7.19 -28.09
CA ASP A 373 -9.17 6.78 -28.31
C ASP A 373 -9.07 5.32 -28.77
N HIS A 374 -10.13 4.54 -28.58
CA HIS A 374 -10.19 3.15 -29.03
C HIS A 374 -10.73 3.03 -30.45
N SER A 375 -10.42 1.88 -31.06
CA SER A 375 -10.93 1.49 -32.38
C SER A 375 -11.82 0.25 -32.28
N ASP A 376 -12.61 0.00 -33.32
CA ASP A 376 -13.39 -1.23 -33.46
C ASP A 376 -12.55 -2.51 -33.28
N ALA A 377 -11.37 -2.53 -33.92
CA ALA A 377 -10.44 -3.66 -33.85
C ALA A 377 -9.84 -3.83 -32.45
N GLU A 378 -9.72 -2.74 -31.70
CA GLU A 378 -9.27 -2.75 -30.31
C GLU A 378 -10.35 -3.31 -29.39
N LEU A 379 -11.56 -2.73 -29.42
CA LEU A 379 -12.67 -3.18 -28.56
C LEU A 379 -13.04 -4.65 -28.81
N ALA A 380 -12.95 -5.13 -30.05
CA ALA A 380 -13.22 -6.51 -30.42
C ALA A 380 -12.28 -7.55 -29.75
N LYS A 381 -11.19 -7.13 -29.10
CA LYS A 381 -10.29 -8.01 -28.34
C LYS A 381 -10.85 -8.40 -26.97
N PHE A 382 -11.86 -7.69 -26.48
CA PHE A 382 -12.37 -7.84 -25.12
C PHE A 382 -13.81 -8.34 -25.10
N ASP A 383 -14.12 -9.17 -24.10
CA ASP A 383 -15.47 -9.70 -23.92
C ASP A 383 -16.46 -8.62 -23.49
N MET A 384 -15.98 -7.62 -22.74
CA MET A 384 -16.78 -6.47 -22.35
C MET A 384 -16.00 -5.17 -22.20
N VAL A 385 -16.74 -4.07 -22.15
CA VAL A 385 -16.27 -2.72 -21.79
C VAL A 385 -17.01 -2.26 -20.53
N ILE A 386 -16.28 -1.68 -19.58
CA ILE A 386 -16.84 -1.04 -18.39
C ILE A 386 -16.50 0.44 -18.45
N LEU A 387 -17.51 1.29 -18.39
CA LEU A 387 -17.36 2.74 -18.40
C LEU A 387 -17.64 3.30 -17.00
N TYR A 388 -16.61 3.88 -16.37
CA TYR A 388 -16.75 4.51 -15.06
C TYR A 388 -15.77 5.67 -14.90
N GLY A 389 -16.27 6.88 -14.66
CA GLY A 389 -15.42 8.09 -14.65
C GLY A 389 -14.73 8.34 -15.99
N TYR A 390 -15.34 7.89 -17.08
CA TYR A 390 -14.81 7.99 -18.44
C TYR A 390 -15.03 9.38 -19.04
N ARG A 391 -14.34 9.64 -20.15
CA ARG A 391 -14.40 10.86 -20.94
C ARG A 391 -14.62 10.52 -22.41
N VAL A 392 -14.97 11.54 -23.18
CA VAL A 392 -15.15 11.47 -24.63
C VAL A 392 -14.57 12.75 -25.24
N HIS A 393 -13.90 12.65 -26.39
CA HIS A 393 -13.58 13.84 -27.19
C HIS A 393 -14.77 14.24 -28.06
N ASP A 394 -15.39 13.25 -28.72
CA ASP A 394 -16.62 13.39 -29.49
C ASP A 394 -17.66 12.37 -28.99
N LEU A 395 -18.75 12.89 -28.41
CA LEU A 395 -19.84 12.08 -27.86
C LEU A 395 -20.48 11.19 -28.94
N SER A 396 -20.72 11.73 -30.12
CA SER A 396 -21.40 11.00 -31.19
C SER A 396 -20.52 9.88 -31.74
N LYS A 397 -19.22 10.14 -31.94
CA LYS A 397 -18.23 9.13 -32.35
C LYS A 397 -18.10 8.02 -31.30
N SER A 398 -17.95 8.40 -30.03
CA SER A 398 -17.79 7.47 -28.90
C SER A 398 -18.96 6.50 -28.79
N PHE A 399 -20.18 7.01 -28.84
CA PHE A 399 -21.38 6.19 -28.65
C PHE A 399 -21.77 5.38 -29.90
N ARG A 400 -21.39 5.83 -31.12
CA ARG A 400 -21.43 4.97 -32.30
C ARG A 400 -20.47 3.78 -32.16
N LEU A 401 -19.23 4.03 -31.76
CA LEU A 401 -18.22 2.98 -31.52
C LEU A 401 -18.74 1.92 -30.52
N LEU A 402 -19.30 2.37 -29.39
CA LEU A 402 -19.89 1.47 -28.39
C LEU A 402 -21.12 0.71 -28.92
N THR A 403 -21.98 1.38 -29.69
CA THR A 403 -23.15 0.74 -30.30
C THR A 403 -22.73 -0.37 -31.26
N ASP A 404 -21.74 -0.13 -32.10
CA ASP A 404 -21.22 -1.12 -33.05
C ASP A 404 -20.55 -2.30 -32.34
N TYR A 405 -19.80 -2.02 -31.28
CA TYR A 405 -19.23 -3.04 -30.41
C TYR A 405 -20.29 -3.96 -29.79
N VAL A 406 -21.33 -3.38 -29.18
CA VAL A 406 -22.43 -4.13 -28.57
C VAL A 406 -23.24 -4.90 -29.62
N ASN A 407 -23.55 -4.28 -30.77
CA ASN A 407 -24.28 -4.95 -31.86
C ASN A 407 -23.57 -6.22 -32.35
N ARG A 408 -22.24 -6.24 -32.33
CA ARG A 408 -21.40 -7.39 -32.71
C ARG A 408 -21.29 -8.47 -31.63
N GLY A 409 -21.76 -8.22 -30.41
CA GLY A 409 -21.81 -9.20 -29.32
C GLY A 409 -21.06 -8.80 -28.05
N GLY A 410 -20.46 -7.60 -28.01
CA GLY A 410 -19.75 -7.12 -26.83
C GLY A 410 -20.67 -6.86 -25.63
N GLY A 411 -20.18 -7.15 -24.42
CA GLY A 411 -20.83 -6.75 -23.18
C GLY A 411 -20.49 -5.30 -22.81
N LEU A 412 -21.45 -4.52 -22.29
CA LEU A 412 -21.22 -3.13 -21.90
C LEU A 412 -21.85 -2.82 -20.55
N ILE A 413 -21.06 -2.25 -19.64
CA ILE A 413 -21.54 -1.64 -18.40
C ILE A 413 -21.28 -0.14 -18.44
N ILE A 414 -22.30 0.66 -18.17
CA ILE A 414 -22.23 2.12 -18.13
C ILE A 414 -22.69 2.59 -16.75
N GLU A 415 -21.78 3.16 -15.98
CA GLU A 415 -22.13 3.91 -14.77
C GLU A 415 -22.35 5.39 -15.14
N ALA A 416 -23.48 5.94 -14.70
CA ALA A 416 -23.84 7.33 -14.95
C ALA A 416 -23.01 8.29 -14.09
N GLY A 417 -22.85 9.53 -14.57
CA GLY A 417 -22.26 10.63 -13.82
C GLY A 417 -21.36 11.49 -14.70
N ASN A 418 -20.33 10.89 -15.29
CA ASN A 418 -19.34 11.56 -16.15
C ASN A 418 -19.10 10.76 -17.44
N PRO A 419 -19.23 11.39 -18.63
CA PRO A 419 -19.83 12.70 -18.85
C PRO A 419 -21.30 12.72 -18.40
N SER A 420 -21.81 13.91 -18.06
CA SER A 420 -23.18 14.09 -17.58
C SER A 420 -24.19 13.97 -18.73
N LEU A 421 -24.51 12.73 -19.11
CA LEU A 421 -25.45 12.41 -20.19
C LEU A 421 -26.87 12.95 -19.92
N GLU A 422 -27.21 13.23 -18.67
CA GLU A 422 -28.46 13.92 -18.29
C GLU A 422 -28.57 15.36 -18.82
N GLN A 423 -27.46 15.98 -19.23
CA GLN A 423 -27.44 17.34 -19.75
C GLN A 423 -27.58 17.39 -21.28
N THR A 424 -27.61 16.23 -21.97
CA THR A 424 -27.77 16.18 -23.42
C THR A 424 -29.25 16.27 -23.79
N GLN A 425 -29.55 16.73 -25.02
CA GLN A 425 -30.93 16.78 -25.54
C GLN A 425 -31.55 15.39 -25.80
N GLY A 426 -30.83 14.33 -25.45
CA GLY A 426 -31.21 12.92 -25.57
C GLY A 426 -29.97 12.06 -25.32
N ALA A 427 -30.08 11.03 -24.49
CA ALA A 427 -28.95 10.14 -24.24
C ALA A 427 -28.72 9.24 -25.48
N PRO A 428 -27.47 9.10 -25.95
CA PRO A 428 -27.17 8.34 -27.15
C PRO A 428 -27.23 6.82 -26.91
N THR A 429 -27.64 6.07 -27.93
CA THR A 429 -27.44 4.60 -27.98
C THR A 429 -25.94 4.28 -27.79
N PRO A 430 -25.53 3.27 -26.99
CA PRO A 430 -26.35 2.20 -26.42
C PRO A 430 -26.88 2.43 -25.00
N VAL A 431 -27.00 3.67 -24.51
CA VAL A 431 -27.70 3.93 -23.25
C VAL A 431 -29.17 3.46 -23.36
N PRO A 432 -29.71 2.68 -22.40
CA PRO A 432 -31.06 2.12 -22.47
C PRO A 432 -32.15 3.12 -22.05
N GLY A 433 -32.09 4.35 -22.56
CA GLY A 433 -33.06 5.40 -22.29
C GLY A 433 -32.76 6.66 -23.07
N ALA A 434 -33.79 7.33 -23.61
CA ALA A 434 -33.61 8.61 -24.32
C ALA A 434 -33.47 9.79 -23.35
N GLU A 435 -33.98 9.67 -22.12
CA GLU A 435 -33.98 10.70 -21.08
C GLU A 435 -33.34 10.13 -19.80
N ILE A 436 -32.46 10.90 -19.17
CA ILE A 436 -31.86 10.60 -17.87
C ILE A 436 -32.15 11.76 -16.94
N LYS A 437 -32.60 11.47 -15.72
CA LYS A 437 -32.87 12.46 -14.67
C LYS A 437 -32.02 12.20 -13.44
N ARG A 438 -31.84 13.21 -12.59
CA ARG A 438 -31.10 13.08 -11.32
C ARG A 438 -31.95 13.47 -10.12
N LYS A 439 -31.72 12.79 -9.00
CA LYS A 439 -32.31 13.13 -7.70
C LYS A 439 -31.41 12.66 -6.56
N GLY A 440 -31.56 13.29 -5.39
CA GLY A 440 -31.01 12.76 -4.14
C GLY A 440 -31.94 11.70 -3.55
N ILE A 441 -31.38 10.62 -3.03
CA ILE A 441 -32.09 9.54 -2.32
C ILE A 441 -31.35 9.29 -1.00
N GLY A 442 -32.08 9.14 0.10
CA GLY A 442 -31.46 8.76 1.36
C GLY A 442 -32.29 9.11 2.60
N PRO A 443 -31.96 8.50 3.75
CA PRO A 443 -30.93 7.47 3.92
C PRO A 443 -31.36 6.09 3.40
N ASP A 444 -32.66 5.85 3.22
CA ASP A 444 -33.21 4.60 2.68
C ASP A 444 -33.26 4.64 1.14
N TRP A 445 -32.67 3.63 0.50
CA TRP A 445 -32.70 3.47 -0.95
C TRP A 445 -34.10 3.15 -1.48
N ARG A 446 -35.01 2.54 -0.69
CA ARG A 446 -36.33 2.06 -1.14
C ARG A 446 -36.23 1.21 -2.41
N LEU A 447 -35.27 0.28 -2.44
CA LEU A 447 -35.02 -0.56 -3.61
C LEU A 447 -36.13 -1.58 -3.82
N ARG A 448 -36.50 -1.77 -5.08
CA ARG A 448 -37.33 -2.88 -5.53
C ARG A 448 -36.68 -3.49 -6.77
N ARG A 449 -36.46 -4.79 -6.71
CA ARG A 449 -36.04 -5.60 -7.86
C ARG A 449 -37.18 -5.78 -8.86
N ALA A 450 -36.86 -5.72 -10.15
CA ALA A 450 -37.74 -6.20 -11.20
C ALA A 450 -37.71 -7.74 -11.27
N GLU A 451 -38.80 -8.34 -11.76
CA GLU A 451 -38.89 -9.79 -11.94
C GLU A 451 -37.88 -10.31 -12.98
N GLY A 452 -37.27 -11.47 -12.72
CA GLY A 452 -36.31 -12.10 -13.64
C GLY A 452 -35.02 -11.30 -13.90
N SER A 453 -34.70 -10.34 -13.03
CA SER A 453 -33.59 -9.40 -13.20
C SER A 453 -32.24 -9.95 -12.72
N ILE A 454 -31.17 -9.21 -13.04
CA ILE A 454 -29.78 -9.48 -12.59
C ILE A 454 -29.66 -9.47 -11.05
N ALA A 455 -30.57 -8.79 -10.35
CA ALA A 455 -30.57 -8.65 -8.90
C ALA A 455 -31.27 -9.81 -8.15
N VAL A 456 -31.60 -10.92 -8.83
CA VAL A 456 -32.18 -12.10 -8.18
C VAL A 456 -31.17 -12.72 -7.22
N GLY A 457 -31.61 -13.00 -5.99
CA GLY A 457 -30.76 -13.61 -4.94
C GLY A 457 -30.05 -12.61 -4.03
N LEU A 458 -30.02 -11.32 -4.37
CA LEU A 458 -29.44 -10.26 -3.52
C LEU A 458 -30.37 -9.87 -2.38
N ASP A 459 -29.79 -9.56 -1.22
CA ASP A 459 -30.48 -8.92 -0.10
C ASP A 459 -30.38 -7.40 -0.20
N LEU A 460 -31.40 -6.79 -0.81
CA LEU A 460 -31.44 -5.33 -1.01
C LEU A 460 -31.54 -4.55 0.31
N ASN A 461 -31.93 -5.18 1.43
CA ASN A 461 -31.97 -4.53 2.73
C ASN A 461 -30.59 -4.47 3.40
N ALA A 462 -29.63 -5.25 2.92
CA ALA A 462 -28.27 -5.27 3.41
C ALA A 462 -27.38 -4.21 2.72
N PHE A 463 -27.92 -3.42 1.79
CA PHE A 463 -27.22 -2.30 1.17
C PHE A 463 -26.90 -1.24 2.22
N ALA A 464 -25.77 -0.56 2.06
CA ALA A 464 -25.40 0.52 2.97
C ALA A 464 -26.34 1.73 2.78
N PRO A 465 -26.54 2.59 3.80
CA PRO A 465 -27.42 3.75 3.66
C PRO A 465 -27.01 4.67 2.51
N ALA A 466 -27.99 5.10 1.71
CA ALA A 466 -27.80 6.00 0.58
C ALA A 466 -27.46 7.42 1.05
N THR A 467 -26.23 7.64 1.53
CA THR A 467 -25.81 8.93 2.09
C THR A 467 -24.42 9.33 1.64
N TYR A 468 -24.21 10.62 1.41
CA TYR A 468 -22.91 11.22 1.07
C TYR A 468 -22.67 12.46 1.91
N ASN A 469 -21.58 12.51 2.68
CA ASN A 469 -21.23 13.64 3.56
C ASN A 469 -22.40 14.13 4.44
N GLY A 470 -23.19 13.20 4.99
CA GLY A 470 -24.37 13.50 5.83
C GLY A 470 -25.63 13.93 5.07
N GLY A 471 -25.57 14.08 3.74
CA GLY A 471 -26.71 14.34 2.86
C GLY A 471 -27.18 13.10 2.10
N PRO A 472 -28.25 13.22 1.29
CA PRO A 472 -28.73 12.14 0.43
C PRO A 472 -27.71 11.79 -0.66
N TRP A 473 -27.65 10.52 -1.03
CA TRP A 473 -26.86 10.05 -2.17
C TRP A 473 -27.45 10.53 -3.50
N GLY A 474 -26.60 11.03 -4.39
CA GLY A 474 -27.03 11.45 -5.72
C GLY A 474 -27.14 10.27 -6.68
N VAL A 475 -28.32 10.03 -7.24
CA VAL A 475 -28.51 9.02 -8.30
C VAL A 475 -28.98 9.66 -9.60
N SER A 476 -28.71 8.96 -10.69
CA SER A 476 -29.40 9.11 -11.97
C SER A 476 -30.47 8.01 -12.12
N TYR A 477 -31.53 8.30 -12.88
CA TYR A 477 -32.54 7.31 -13.24
C TYR A 477 -33.04 7.54 -14.67
N ILE A 478 -33.53 6.47 -15.30
CA ILE A 478 -34.17 6.53 -16.61
C ILE A 478 -35.69 6.42 -16.40
N PRO A 479 -36.51 7.42 -16.77
CA PRO A 479 -37.96 7.32 -16.69
C PRO A 479 -38.47 6.08 -17.44
N LEU A 480 -39.43 5.35 -16.87
CA LEU A 480 -39.94 4.10 -17.45
C LEU A 480 -40.40 4.25 -18.91
N ALA A 481 -41.07 5.37 -19.24
CA ALA A 481 -41.54 5.66 -20.60
C ALA A 481 -40.41 5.92 -21.62
N SER A 482 -39.19 6.14 -21.14
CA SER A 482 -37.99 6.38 -21.96
C SER A 482 -37.20 5.11 -22.24
N ILE A 483 -37.47 4.01 -21.52
CA ILE A 483 -36.78 2.74 -21.70
C ILE A 483 -37.22 2.11 -23.04
N PRO A 484 -36.29 1.77 -23.94
CA PRO A 484 -36.62 1.14 -25.22
C PRO A 484 -37.03 -0.33 -25.03
N SER A 485 -37.74 -0.90 -26.01
CA SER A 485 -38.26 -2.28 -25.94
C SER A 485 -37.21 -3.38 -25.81
N TRP A 486 -35.94 -3.09 -26.11
CA TRP A 486 -34.83 -4.04 -25.98
C TRP A 486 -34.25 -4.12 -24.56
N ALA A 487 -34.69 -3.23 -23.66
CA ALA A 487 -34.22 -3.13 -22.28
C ALA A 487 -35.39 -3.11 -21.28
N GLY A 488 -35.06 -3.32 -20.00
CA GLY A 488 -36.01 -3.27 -18.91
C GLY A 488 -35.34 -2.87 -17.59
N PRO A 489 -36.12 -2.39 -16.60
CA PRO A 489 -35.60 -2.08 -15.28
C PRO A 489 -35.04 -3.33 -14.59
N VAL A 490 -33.93 -3.17 -13.86
CA VAL A 490 -33.33 -4.18 -12.98
C VAL A 490 -33.62 -3.83 -11.52
N LEU A 491 -33.28 -2.59 -11.14
CA LEU A 491 -33.58 -2.02 -9.83
C LEU A 491 -34.33 -0.70 -9.98
N LEU A 492 -35.37 -0.55 -9.16
CA LEU A 492 -36.10 0.70 -8.99
C LEU A 492 -35.85 1.25 -7.59
N SER A 493 -35.72 2.56 -7.48
CA SER A 493 -35.63 3.27 -6.20
C SER A 493 -36.79 4.25 -6.06
N GLY A 494 -37.71 3.95 -5.15
CA GLY A 494 -38.94 4.73 -4.99
C GLY A 494 -39.81 4.78 -6.26
N GLY A 495 -39.74 3.73 -7.10
CA GLY A 495 -40.46 3.64 -8.38
C GLY A 495 -39.66 4.05 -9.62
N ASP A 496 -38.51 4.71 -9.45
CA ASP A 496 -37.68 5.16 -10.57
C ASP A 496 -36.58 4.13 -10.92
N PRO A 497 -36.44 3.70 -12.18
CA PRO A 497 -35.36 2.79 -12.63
C PRO A 497 -33.97 3.39 -12.46
N VAL A 498 -33.23 2.92 -11.46
CA VAL A 498 -31.83 3.32 -11.18
C VAL A 498 -30.80 2.35 -11.76
N MET A 499 -31.24 1.15 -12.17
CA MET A 499 -30.45 0.23 -12.97
C MET A 499 -31.35 -0.37 -14.05
N VAL A 500 -30.86 -0.41 -15.29
CA VAL A 500 -31.59 -0.86 -16.48
C VAL A 500 -30.66 -1.77 -17.28
N ALA A 501 -31.17 -2.90 -17.78
CA ALA A 501 -30.39 -3.83 -18.58
C ALA A 501 -31.17 -4.34 -19.80
N GLY A 502 -30.47 -4.70 -20.86
CA GLY A 502 -31.09 -5.15 -22.10
C GLY A 502 -30.13 -5.80 -23.09
N THR A 503 -30.69 -6.47 -24.10
CA THR A 503 -29.91 -7.06 -25.19
C THR A 503 -30.06 -6.18 -26.43
N LEU A 504 -28.96 -5.57 -26.87
CA LEU A 504 -28.93 -4.73 -28.07
C LEU A 504 -28.11 -5.43 -29.15
N GLY A 505 -28.73 -5.73 -30.29
CA GLY A 505 -28.11 -6.58 -31.32
C GLY A 505 -27.77 -7.96 -30.74
N LYS A 506 -26.49 -8.34 -30.75
CA LYS A 506 -26.00 -9.61 -30.16
C LYS A 506 -25.41 -9.44 -28.75
N GLY A 507 -25.23 -8.21 -28.30
CA GLY A 507 -24.56 -7.88 -27.04
C GLY A 507 -25.52 -7.55 -25.92
N ARG A 508 -24.96 -7.32 -24.73
CA ARG A 508 -25.72 -7.06 -23.49
C ARG A 508 -25.24 -5.76 -22.87
N VAL A 509 -26.19 -4.91 -22.48
CA VAL A 509 -25.92 -3.60 -21.88
C VAL A 509 -26.54 -3.55 -20.50
N VAL A 510 -25.74 -3.14 -19.50
CA VAL A 510 -26.21 -2.72 -18.18
C VAL A 510 -25.88 -1.25 -18.02
N TRP A 511 -26.87 -0.46 -17.65
CA TRP A 511 -26.71 0.92 -17.23
C TRP A 511 -27.10 1.06 -15.77
N SER A 512 -26.28 1.79 -15.02
CA SER A 512 -26.47 2.02 -13.58
C SER A 512 -26.33 3.51 -13.30
N GLY A 513 -27.36 4.08 -12.70
CA GLY A 513 -27.38 5.46 -12.24
C GLY A 513 -26.93 5.64 -10.80
N MET A 514 -26.37 4.59 -10.18
CA MET A 514 -26.17 4.55 -8.73
C MET A 514 -24.81 5.09 -8.29
N ASN A 515 -23.87 5.37 -9.21
CA ASN A 515 -22.46 5.59 -8.87
C ASN A 515 -21.92 4.44 -8.00
N LEU A 516 -22.22 3.22 -8.44
CA LEU A 516 -22.16 2.02 -7.63
C LEU A 516 -20.73 1.69 -7.17
N PRO A 517 -19.68 1.75 -8.01
CA PRO A 517 -18.32 1.47 -7.56
C PRO A 517 -17.83 2.39 -6.42
N TYR A 518 -18.18 3.68 -6.44
CA TYR A 518 -17.81 4.57 -5.36
C TYR A 518 -18.60 4.30 -4.07
N HIS A 519 -19.90 3.99 -4.18
CA HIS A 519 -20.71 3.63 -3.01
C HIS A 519 -20.19 2.35 -2.36
N ILE A 520 -19.91 1.31 -3.15
CA ILE A 520 -19.31 0.07 -2.68
C ILE A 520 -17.97 0.33 -1.97
N ALA A 521 -17.05 1.04 -2.62
CA ALA A 521 -15.72 1.25 -2.08
C ALA A 521 -15.72 2.10 -0.79
N SER A 522 -16.60 3.09 -0.70
CA SER A 522 -16.71 3.97 0.48
C SER A 522 -17.43 3.33 1.67
N THR A 523 -18.37 2.43 1.42
CA THR A 523 -19.16 1.75 2.47
C THR A 523 -18.67 0.34 2.77
N ARG A 524 -17.82 -0.23 1.91
CA ARG A 524 -17.32 -1.61 1.91
C ARG A 524 -18.45 -2.66 1.95
N ASN A 525 -19.57 -2.36 1.27
CA ASN A 525 -20.75 -3.22 1.27
C ASN A 525 -20.61 -4.41 0.29
N VAL A 526 -20.71 -5.63 0.82
CA VAL A 526 -20.55 -6.88 0.05
C VAL A 526 -21.75 -7.19 -0.86
N GLU A 527 -22.98 -6.87 -0.45
CA GLU A 527 -24.17 -7.13 -1.28
C GLU A 527 -24.25 -6.19 -2.49
N GLU A 528 -23.83 -4.94 -2.34
CA GLU A 528 -23.64 -4.02 -3.46
C GLU A 528 -22.52 -4.47 -4.40
N SER A 529 -21.41 -4.98 -3.84
CA SER A 529 -20.33 -5.60 -4.62
C SER A 529 -20.84 -6.79 -5.45
N ARG A 530 -21.68 -7.65 -4.85
CA ARG A 530 -22.34 -8.76 -5.54
C ARG A 530 -23.20 -8.28 -6.70
N LEU A 531 -23.99 -7.21 -6.53
CA LEU A 531 -24.77 -6.61 -7.61
C LEU A 531 -23.89 -6.23 -8.82
N LEU A 532 -22.76 -5.57 -8.57
CA LEU A 532 -21.82 -5.19 -9.64
C LEU A 532 -21.27 -6.43 -10.35
N THR A 533 -20.92 -7.49 -9.62
CA THR A 533 -20.35 -8.71 -10.21
C THR A 533 -21.38 -9.58 -10.93
N GLU A 534 -22.65 -9.52 -10.52
CA GLU A 534 -23.76 -10.11 -11.28
C GLU A 534 -24.00 -9.34 -12.58
N ALA A 535 -23.92 -8.00 -12.56
CA ALA A 535 -23.98 -7.19 -13.78
C ALA A 535 -22.84 -7.53 -14.75
N VAL A 536 -21.63 -7.73 -14.24
CA VAL A 536 -20.48 -8.21 -15.03
C VAL A 536 -20.77 -9.59 -15.63
N SER A 537 -21.21 -10.53 -14.80
CA SER A 537 -21.48 -11.91 -15.25
C SER A 537 -22.62 -12.00 -16.25
N TRP A 538 -23.64 -11.17 -16.10
CA TRP A 538 -24.73 -11.10 -17.05
C TRP A 538 -24.30 -10.47 -18.38
N SER A 539 -23.52 -9.39 -18.36
CA SER A 539 -23.05 -8.70 -19.56
C SER A 539 -22.07 -9.54 -20.40
N ALA A 540 -21.23 -10.35 -19.75
CA ALA A 540 -20.28 -11.26 -20.40
C ALA A 540 -20.42 -12.69 -19.83
N PRO A 541 -21.42 -13.48 -20.30
CA PRO A 541 -21.75 -14.77 -19.71
C PRO A 541 -20.69 -15.86 -19.95
N ASN A 542 -19.77 -15.66 -20.89
CA ASN A 542 -18.72 -16.62 -21.19
C ASN A 542 -17.92 -16.95 -19.93
N GLN A 543 -17.90 -18.23 -19.58
CA GLN A 543 -17.12 -18.73 -18.45
C GLN A 543 -15.70 -19.09 -18.90
N SER A 544 -14.75 -18.96 -17.97
CA SER A 544 -13.36 -19.30 -18.21
C SER A 544 -13.23 -20.77 -18.59
N THR A 545 -12.61 -21.06 -19.73
CA THR A 545 -12.11 -22.41 -20.03
C THR A 545 -10.64 -22.50 -19.64
N ALA A 546 -10.26 -23.63 -19.04
CA ALA A 546 -8.86 -23.91 -18.74
C ALA A 546 -8.14 -24.23 -20.06
N ALA A 547 -7.19 -23.38 -20.46
CA ALA A 547 -6.31 -23.70 -21.56
C ALA A 547 -5.25 -24.72 -21.07
N ALA A 548 -4.86 -25.65 -21.93
CA ALA A 548 -3.70 -26.49 -21.66
C ALA A 548 -2.43 -25.71 -22.01
N TYR A 549 -1.57 -25.50 -21.02
CA TYR A 549 -0.33 -24.75 -21.18
C TYR A 549 0.79 -25.25 -20.28
N THR A 550 2.02 -24.86 -20.62
CA THR A 550 3.19 -24.99 -19.77
C THR A 550 3.86 -23.62 -19.62
N ALA A 551 4.04 -23.17 -18.39
CA ALA A 551 4.72 -21.92 -18.06
C ALA A 551 6.15 -22.18 -17.58
N THR A 552 7.10 -21.36 -18.02
CA THR A 552 8.52 -21.49 -17.65
C THR A 552 9.14 -20.13 -17.41
N PHE A 553 9.82 -20.00 -16.28
CA PHE A 553 10.63 -18.84 -15.91
C PHE A 553 12.06 -19.10 -16.39
N VAL A 554 12.38 -18.67 -17.61
CA VAL A 554 13.64 -19.03 -18.30
C VAL A 554 14.84 -18.32 -17.67
N SER A 555 14.69 -17.04 -17.34
CA SER A 555 15.68 -16.21 -16.63
C SER A 555 14.95 -15.15 -15.82
N ALA A 556 15.67 -14.24 -15.14
CA ALA A 556 15.03 -13.10 -14.48
C ALA A 556 14.27 -12.21 -15.48
N GLN A 557 14.76 -12.10 -16.72
CA GLN A 557 14.22 -11.25 -17.77
C GLN A 557 13.24 -11.97 -18.71
N LEU A 558 13.25 -13.31 -18.80
CA LEU A 558 12.46 -14.03 -19.80
C LEU A 558 11.46 -15.00 -19.17
N ARG A 559 10.20 -14.87 -19.56
CA ARG A 559 9.11 -15.80 -19.29
C ARG A 559 8.64 -16.43 -20.59
N ARG A 560 8.29 -17.71 -20.55
CA ARG A 560 7.77 -18.45 -21.70
C ARG A 560 6.51 -19.21 -21.32
N VAL A 561 5.51 -19.17 -22.19
CA VAL A 561 4.32 -20.02 -22.10
C VAL A 561 4.15 -20.77 -23.42
N VAL A 562 4.04 -22.08 -23.34
CA VAL A 562 3.68 -22.93 -24.49
C VAL A 562 2.22 -23.31 -24.36
N LEU A 563 1.42 -22.95 -25.36
CA LEU A 563 -0.01 -23.22 -25.45
C LEU A 563 -0.23 -24.43 -26.36
N THR A 564 -0.86 -25.48 -25.87
CA THR A 564 -1.21 -26.66 -26.70
C THR A 564 -2.65 -26.61 -27.21
N SER A 565 -3.49 -25.74 -26.63
CA SER A 565 -4.85 -25.48 -27.05
C SER A 565 -5.15 -23.98 -27.07
N ARG A 566 -6.32 -23.61 -27.61
CA ARG A 566 -6.79 -22.22 -27.63
C ARG A 566 -6.82 -21.60 -26.22
N ALA A 567 -6.28 -20.40 -26.10
CA ALA A 567 -6.40 -19.52 -24.93
C ALA A 567 -6.79 -18.11 -25.38
N ALA A 568 -7.46 -17.33 -24.53
CA ALA A 568 -7.75 -15.92 -24.83
C ALA A 568 -6.53 -15.02 -24.59
N GLY A 569 -5.72 -15.35 -23.59
CA GLY A 569 -4.54 -14.57 -23.23
C GLY A 569 -3.62 -15.25 -22.22
N VAL A 570 -2.51 -14.58 -21.94
CA VAL A 570 -1.57 -14.92 -20.88
C VAL A 570 -1.56 -13.79 -19.86
N LEU A 571 -1.89 -14.12 -18.61
CA LEU A 571 -1.76 -13.23 -17.46
C LEU A 571 -0.40 -13.45 -16.80
N LEU A 572 0.35 -12.37 -16.63
CA LEU A 572 1.59 -12.31 -15.85
C LEU A 572 1.41 -11.32 -14.70
N LYS A 573 1.32 -11.83 -13.47
CA LYS A 573 1.16 -11.09 -12.21
C LYS A 573 2.48 -10.45 -11.76
N GLU A 574 3.20 -9.80 -12.68
CA GLU A 574 4.36 -8.95 -12.39
C GLU A 574 4.00 -7.52 -12.82
N SER A 575 4.50 -6.52 -12.08
CA SER A 575 4.15 -5.12 -12.33
C SER A 575 4.50 -4.71 -13.75
N SER A 576 3.53 -4.08 -14.43
CA SER A 576 3.70 -3.58 -15.78
C SER A 576 4.67 -2.41 -15.79
N VAL A 577 5.68 -2.47 -16.66
CA VAL A 577 6.57 -1.36 -16.97
C VAL A 577 6.86 -1.36 -18.47
N PRO A 578 7.17 -0.20 -19.08
CA PRO A 578 7.33 -0.09 -20.54
C PRO A 578 8.42 -0.99 -21.14
N ASN A 579 9.35 -1.47 -20.31
CA ASN A 579 10.48 -2.30 -20.68
C ASN A 579 10.14 -3.75 -21.04
N TRP A 580 8.91 -4.21 -20.77
CA TRP A 580 8.45 -5.54 -21.15
C TRP A 580 8.01 -5.59 -22.61
N LEU A 581 8.51 -6.59 -23.33
CA LEU A 581 8.10 -6.92 -24.69
C LEU A 581 7.39 -8.28 -24.69
N ALA A 582 6.25 -8.37 -25.38
CA ALA A 582 5.54 -9.63 -25.58
C ALA A 582 5.55 -10.07 -27.04
N ARG A 583 5.74 -11.37 -27.27
CA ARG A 583 5.68 -11.99 -28.60
C ARG A 583 4.83 -13.26 -28.58
N VAL A 584 4.01 -13.45 -29.59
CA VAL A 584 3.27 -14.70 -29.87
C VAL A 584 3.80 -15.28 -31.18
N ASN A 585 4.37 -16.48 -31.13
CA ASN A 585 5.05 -17.12 -32.28
C ASN A 585 6.07 -16.21 -32.98
N GLY A 586 6.78 -15.38 -32.20
CA GLY A 586 7.78 -14.44 -32.69
C GLY A 586 7.23 -13.07 -33.13
N THR A 587 5.91 -12.94 -33.31
CA THR A 587 5.26 -11.66 -33.64
C THR A 587 5.02 -10.85 -32.39
N THR A 588 5.48 -9.59 -32.37
CA THR A 588 5.22 -8.66 -31.27
C THR A 588 3.73 -8.38 -31.10
N VAL A 589 3.25 -8.43 -29.86
CA VAL A 589 1.88 -8.10 -29.47
C VAL A 589 1.88 -7.10 -28.31
N GLY A 590 0.77 -6.38 -28.16
CA GLY A 590 0.60 -5.42 -27.06
C GLY A 590 0.49 -6.09 -25.69
N ILE A 591 0.95 -5.39 -24.66
CA ILE A 591 0.74 -5.74 -23.25
C ILE A 591 -0.26 -4.76 -22.65
N TYR A 592 -1.29 -5.28 -22.01
CA TYR A 592 -2.27 -4.49 -21.29
C TYR A 592 -1.97 -4.49 -19.80
N ARG A 593 -2.18 -3.34 -19.15
CA ARG A 593 -2.18 -3.26 -17.69
C ARG A 593 -3.42 -3.93 -17.14
N ALA A 594 -3.25 -4.91 -16.26
CA ALA A 594 -4.31 -5.80 -15.78
C ALA A 594 -4.40 -5.83 -14.25
N GLY A 595 -5.63 -5.77 -13.72
CA GLY A 595 -5.88 -5.81 -12.27
C GLY A 595 -5.07 -4.75 -11.52
N PRO A 596 -4.28 -5.11 -10.49
CA PRO A 596 -3.35 -4.21 -9.79
C PRO A 596 -2.13 -3.76 -10.63
N ASP A 597 -2.35 -3.33 -11.88
CA ASP A 597 -1.33 -2.92 -12.85
C ASP A 597 -0.26 -3.99 -13.15
N PHE A 598 -0.68 -5.25 -13.23
CA PHE A 598 0.09 -6.35 -13.80
C PHE A 598 -0.04 -6.41 -15.32
N MET A 599 0.34 -7.52 -15.95
CA MET A 599 0.42 -7.63 -17.40
C MET A 599 -0.53 -8.70 -17.95
N TYR A 600 -1.24 -8.37 -19.02
CA TYR A 600 -2.03 -9.30 -19.82
C TYR A 600 -1.65 -9.21 -21.29
N VAL A 601 -1.43 -10.36 -21.91
CA VAL A 601 -1.10 -10.50 -23.33
C VAL A 601 -2.22 -11.26 -24.04
N PRO A 602 -3.05 -10.60 -24.87
CA PRO A 602 -4.08 -11.29 -25.63
C PRO A 602 -3.45 -12.17 -26.72
N ILE A 603 -4.03 -13.34 -26.95
CA ILE A 603 -3.64 -14.22 -28.06
C ILE A 603 -4.47 -13.84 -29.30
N PRO A 604 -3.84 -13.47 -30.43
CA PRO A 604 -4.55 -13.18 -31.67
C PRO A 604 -5.44 -14.36 -32.11
N SER A 605 -6.66 -14.07 -32.58
CA SER A 605 -7.65 -15.10 -32.94
C SER A 605 -7.19 -16.07 -34.04
N GLY A 606 -6.28 -15.64 -34.92
CA GLY A 606 -5.67 -16.46 -35.98
C GLY A 606 -4.42 -17.24 -35.58
N THR A 607 -4.08 -17.31 -34.28
CA THR A 607 -2.87 -17.99 -33.82
C THR A 607 -2.93 -19.50 -34.08
N THR A 608 -1.88 -20.06 -34.67
CA THR A 608 -1.69 -21.50 -34.87
C THR A 608 -1.11 -22.15 -33.61
N TYR A 609 -1.58 -23.36 -33.29
CA TYR A 609 -1.16 -24.12 -32.11
C TYR A 609 -0.35 -25.37 -32.51
N PRO A 610 0.66 -25.79 -31.72
CA PRO A 610 1.09 -25.19 -30.45
C PRO A 610 1.69 -23.79 -30.64
N ALA A 611 1.36 -22.87 -29.74
CA ALA A 611 1.81 -21.49 -29.79
C ALA A 611 2.80 -21.21 -28.65
N THR A 612 3.78 -20.35 -28.91
CA THR A 612 4.72 -19.88 -27.89
C THR A 612 4.51 -18.40 -27.62
N VAL A 613 4.22 -18.07 -26.37
CA VAL A 613 4.18 -16.70 -25.86
C VAL A 613 5.45 -16.44 -25.07
N GLN A 614 6.13 -15.33 -25.39
CA GLN A 614 7.34 -14.89 -24.70
C GLN A 614 7.08 -13.50 -24.12
N LEU A 615 7.41 -13.31 -22.85
CA LEU A 615 7.49 -11.99 -22.22
C LEU A 615 8.94 -11.76 -21.81
N GLU A 616 9.56 -10.73 -22.37
CA GLU A 616 10.98 -10.42 -22.19
C GLU A 616 11.15 -9.00 -21.66
N PHE A 617 11.84 -8.87 -20.53
CA PHE A 617 12.23 -7.59 -19.98
C PHE A 617 13.51 -7.11 -20.66
N THR A 618 13.45 -5.93 -21.28
CA THR A 618 14.58 -5.32 -21.97
C THR A 618 15.11 -4.14 -21.17
N HIS A 619 16.42 -4.10 -20.94
CA HIS A 619 17.04 -2.87 -20.46
C HIS A 619 16.98 -1.84 -21.58
N THR A 620 16.47 -0.64 -21.29
CA THR A 620 16.67 0.50 -22.18
C THR A 620 18.19 0.70 -22.32
N PRO A 621 18.73 0.88 -23.54
CA PRO A 621 20.16 1.13 -23.75
C PRO A 621 20.70 2.30 -22.94
#